data_AF-A0A358RJS7-F1
#
_entry.id   AF-A0A358RJS7-F1
#
_cell.length_a   1.000
_cell.length_b   1.000
_cell.length_c   1.000
_cell.angle_alpha   90.00
_cell.angle_beta   90.00
_cell.angle_gamma   90.00
#
_symmetry.space_group_name_H-M   'P 1'
#
loop_
_entity.id
_entity.type
_entity.pdbx_description
1 polymer ?
#
loop_
_entity_poly.entity_id
_entity_poly.type
_entity_poly.pdbx_seq_one_letter_code
_entity_poly.pdbx_strand_id
1 'polypeptide(L)'
;EKYFKECEYRNRDGQTISLAAIYRALSNQKYTGTVERQGVKYDNIFPRLILDEIWNIVCKIHEENKHAPSRKKEVFNYLLSGKLICGDCNQKMVGISGTSKTGDTHYYYACLSRTRKKINCNGKPI
;
A
#
# COMPACT_ATOMS: atom_id res chain seq x y z
N GLU A 1 -11.85 3.41 5.45
CA GLU A 1 -12.51 2.96 6.69
C GLU A 1 -12.99 4.13 7.56
N LYS A 2 -12.14 5.10 7.93
CA LYS A 2 -12.54 6.29 8.73
C LYS A 2 -13.81 6.98 8.21
N TYR A 3 -13.82 7.37 6.94
CA TYR A 3 -14.96 7.99 6.29
C TYR A 3 -16.26 7.16 6.37
N PHE A 4 -16.19 5.84 6.16
CA PHE A 4 -17.38 4.96 6.27
C PHE A 4 -17.91 4.84 7.69
N LYS A 5 -17.05 5.00 8.70
CA LYS A 5 -17.46 5.04 10.11
C LYS A 5 -18.09 6.40 10.46
N GLU A 6 -17.54 7.49 9.95
CA GLU A 6 -18.06 8.85 10.12
C GLU A 6 -19.47 9.01 9.51
N CYS A 7 -19.71 8.42 8.34
CA CYS A 7 -21.02 8.42 7.70
C CYS A 7 -21.96 7.29 8.18
N GLU A 8 -21.61 6.56 9.25
CA GLU A 8 -22.38 5.46 9.84
C GLU A 8 -22.78 4.31 8.89
N TYR A 9 -22.07 4.12 7.77
CA TYR A 9 -22.35 3.04 6.84
C TYR A 9 -22.00 1.67 7.45
N ARG A 10 -22.97 0.76 7.41
CA ARG A 10 -22.84 -0.62 7.91
C ARG A 10 -22.93 -1.64 6.77
N ASN A 11 -22.36 -2.82 7.00
CA ASN A 11 -22.61 -3.95 6.13
C ASN A 11 -24.03 -4.51 6.35
N ARG A 12 -24.41 -5.53 5.57
CA ARG A 12 -25.71 -6.19 5.67
C ARG A 12 -26.01 -6.74 7.09
N ASP A 13 -24.97 -7.10 7.83
CA ASP A 13 -25.05 -7.68 9.18
C ASP A 13 -24.98 -6.63 10.29
N GLY A 14 -25.04 -5.32 9.96
CA GLY A 14 -24.97 -4.21 10.93
C GLY A 14 -23.56 -3.88 11.46
N GLN A 15 -22.53 -4.60 10.99
CA GLN A 15 -21.14 -4.38 11.38
C GLN A 15 -20.49 -3.25 10.57
N THR A 16 -19.41 -2.68 11.10
CA THR A 16 -18.63 -1.68 10.37
C THR A 16 -18.01 -2.28 9.12
N ILE A 17 -18.01 -1.53 8.02
CA ILE A 17 -17.38 -1.97 6.78
C ILE A 17 -15.87 -2.04 6.97
N SER A 18 -15.32 -3.25 6.89
CA SER A 18 -13.88 -3.48 7.03
C SER A 18 -13.10 -3.01 5.81
N LEU A 19 -11.83 -2.64 6.00
CA LEU A 19 -10.93 -2.29 4.91
C LEU A 19 -10.86 -3.39 3.84
N ALA A 20 -10.83 -4.66 4.25
CA ALA A 20 -10.81 -5.80 3.34
C ALA A 20 -12.07 -5.91 2.46
N ALA A 21 -13.23 -5.51 2.96
CA ALA A 21 -14.46 -5.47 2.18
C ALA A 21 -14.41 -4.35 1.12
N ILE A 22 -13.89 -3.18 1.49
CA ILE A 22 -13.70 -2.04 0.56
C ILE A 22 -12.74 -2.43 -0.56
N TYR A 23 -11.58 -3.02 -0.23
CA TYR A 23 -10.62 -3.48 -1.25
C TYR A 23 -11.26 -4.48 -2.22
N ARG A 24 -12.03 -5.45 -1.71
CA ARG A 24 -12.74 -6.43 -2.55
C ARG A 24 -13.73 -5.76 -3.50
N ALA A 25 -14.49 -4.77 -3.02
CA ALA A 25 -15.40 -4.00 -3.86
C ALA A 25 -14.64 -3.26 -4.97
N LEU A 26 -13.57 -2.52 -4.63
CA LEU A 26 -12.78 -1.78 -5.61
C LEU A 26 -12.08 -2.67 -6.65
N SER A 27 -11.82 -3.93 -6.32
CA SER A 27 -11.22 -4.91 -7.26
C SER A 27 -12.23 -5.71 -8.08
N ASN A 28 -13.54 -5.50 -7.91
CA ASN A 28 -14.55 -6.29 -8.57
C ASN A 28 -14.84 -5.80 -10.01
N GLN A 29 -14.25 -6.48 -10.98
CA GLN A 29 -14.39 -6.16 -12.41
C GLN A 29 -15.84 -6.17 -12.91
N LYS A 30 -16.76 -6.86 -12.22
CA LYS A 30 -18.20 -6.88 -12.55
C LYS A 30 -18.81 -5.49 -12.69
N TYR A 31 -18.27 -4.49 -11.99
CA TYR A 31 -18.77 -3.11 -12.07
C TYR A 31 -18.53 -2.44 -13.43
N THR A 32 -17.61 -2.98 -14.24
CA THR A 32 -17.37 -2.56 -15.63
C THR A 32 -18.29 -3.27 -16.64
N GLY A 33 -19.08 -4.26 -16.19
CA GLY A 33 -19.90 -5.12 -17.06
C GLY A 33 -19.15 -6.35 -17.60
N THR A 34 -17.85 -6.46 -17.32
CA THR A 34 -17.01 -7.57 -17.79
C THR A 34 -16.71 -8.59 -16.68
N VAL A 35 -16.63 -9.86 -17.03
CA VAL A 35 -16.22 -10.95 -16.14
C VAL A 35 -15.33 -11.94 -16.88
N GLU A 36 -14.27 -12.38 -16.22
CA GLU A 36 -13.45 -13.49 -16.70
C GLU A 36 -13.83 -14.79 -15.99
N ARG A 37 -14.11 -15.84 -16.76
CA ARG A 37 -14.35 -17.19 -16.24
C ARG A 37 -13.61 -18.19 -17.12
N GLN A 38 -12.75 -19.00 -16.50
CA GLN A 38 -11.95 -20.03 -17.19
C GLN A 38 -11.12 -19.46 -18.37
N GLY A 39 -10.60 -18.24 -18.25
CA GLY A 39 -9.83 -17.56 -19.29
C GLY A 39 -10.66 -16.96 -20.43
N VAL A 40 -11.98 -17.14 -20.42
CA VAL A 40 -12.89 -16.49 -21.38
C VAL A 40 -13.44 -15.20 -20.76
N LYS A 41 -13.27 -14.09 -21.48
CA LYS A 41 -13.85 -12.80 -21.13
C LYS A 41 -15.26 -12.70 -21.68
N TYR A 42 -16.20 -12.43 -20.79
CA TYR A 42 -17.57 -12.15 -21.13
C TYR A 42 -17.84 -10.68 -20.87
N ASP A 43 -18.39 -10.01 -21.89
CA ASP A 43 -18.83 -8.63 -21.79
C ASP A 43 -20.36 -8.55 -21.73
N ASN A 44 -20.87 -7.46 -21.15
CA ASN A 44 -22.31 -7.14 -21.08
C ASN A 44 -23.20 -8.19 -20.38
N ILE A 45 -22.65 -8.99 -19.45
CA ILE A 45 -23.46 -9.88 -18.59
C ILE A 45 -24.15 -9.08 -17.49
N PHE A 46 -23.49 -8.03 -17.00
CA PHE A 46 -23.98 -7.17 -15.92
C PHE A 46 -24.14 -5.74 -16.43
N PRO A 47 -25.13 -4.99 -15.93
CA PRO A 47 -25.22 -3.58 -16.23
C PRO A 47 -23.96 -2.87 -15.72
N ARG A 48 -23.36 -2.04 -16.59
CA ARG A 48 -22.17 -1.26 -16.24
C ARG A 48 -22.56 -0.22 -15.18
N LEU A 49 -21.91 -0.30 -14.02
CA LEU A 49 -22.11 0.65 -12.91
C LEU A 49 -21.09 1.78 -12.92
N ILE A 50 -19.88 1.51 -13.44
CA ILE A 50 -18.74 2.44 -13.43
C ILE A 50 -18.14 2.50 -14.82
N LEU A 51 -17.70 3.70 -15.23
CA LEU A 51 -16.99 3.95 -16.47
C LEU A 51 -15.57 3.36 -16.45
N ASP A 52 -15.07 2.95 -17.62
CA ASP A 52 -13.74 2.34 -17.75
C ASP A 52 -12.61 3.31 -17.35
N GLU A 53 -12.80 4.62 -17.52
CA GLU A 53 -11.85 5.64 -17.10
C GLU A 53 -11.62 5.63 -15.59
N ILE A 54 -12.71 5.60 -14.81
CA ILE A 54 -12.65 5.56 -13.34
C ILE A 54 -12.01 4.24 -12.89
N TRP A 55 -12.40 3.13 -13.55
CA TRP A 55 -11.83 1.82 -13.28
C TRP A 55 -10.31 1.78 -13.50
N ASN A 56 -9.84 2.37 -14.60
CA ASN A 56 -8.42 2.42 -14.94
C ASN A 56 -7.62 3.25 -13.93
N ILE A 57 -8.18 4.36 -13.43
CA ILE A 57 -7.56 5.15 -12.36
C ILE A 57 -7.39 4.30 -11.09
N VAL A 58 -8.44 3.57 -10.68
CA VAL A 58 -8.39 2.67 -9.52
C VAL A 58 -7.34 1.57 -9.70
N CYS A 59 -7.29 0.95 -10.88
CA CYS A 59 -6.30 -0.07 -11.20
C CYS A 59 -4.87 0.47 -11.11
N LYS A 60 -4.62 1.67 -11.67
CA LYS A 60 -3.32 2.33 -11.59
C LYS A 60 -2.89 2.59 -10.14
N ILE A 61 -3.81 3.07 -9.31
CA ILE A 61 -3.56 3.26 -7.87
C ILE A 61 -3.22 1.92 -7.19
N HIS A 62 -3.89 0.83 -7.54
CA HIS A 62 -3.58 -0.49 -7.00
C HIS A 62 -2.19 -0.99 -7.41
N GLU A 63 -1.80 -0.81 -8.67
CA GLU A 63 -0.46 -1.15 -9.17
C GLU A 63 0.64 -0.34 -8.47
N GLU A 64 0.46 0.97 -8.35
CA GLU A 64 1.39 1.84 -7.63
C GLU A 64 1.56 1.41 -6.16
N ASN A 65 0.45 1.06 -5.49
CA ASN A 65 0.47 0.57 -4.11
C ASN A 65 1.20 -0.78 -3.98
N LYS A 66 1.12 -1.66 -4.97
CA LYS A 66 1.84 -2.95 -5.00
C LYS A 66 3.35 -2.75 -5.01
N HIS A 67 3.83 -1.75 -5.75
CA HIS A 67 5.27 -1.47 -5.90
C HIS A 67 5.86 -0.62 -4.78
N ALA A 68 5.03 0.14 -4.04
CA ALA A 68 5.50 1.06 -2.99
C ALA A 68 4.79 0.91 -1.63
N PRO A 69 4.82 -0.29 -0.99
CA PRO A 69 4.16 -0.51 0.30
C PRO A 69 4.73 0.39 1.41
N SER A 70 5.97 0.86 1.28
CA SER A 70 6.64 1.71 2.26
C SER A 70 6.20 3.19 2.23
N ARG A 71 5.40 3.65 1.24
CA ARG A 71 4.85 5.02 1.23
C ARG A 71 3.87 5.26 2.39
N LYS A 72 3.19 4.20 2.87
CA LYS A 72 2.14 4.31 3.90
C LYS A 72 2.65 4.35 5.34
N LYS A 73 3.95 4.55 5.59
CA LYS A 73 4.46 4.86 6.93
C LYS A 73 4.18 6.33 7.28
N GLU A 74 2.92 6.77 7.20
CA GLU A 74 2.52 8.15 7.51
C GLU A 74 2.78 8.53 8.98
N VAL A 75 2.95 7.54 9.87
CA VAL A 75 3.21 7.76 11.30
C VAL A 75 4.59 8.40 11.54
N PHE A 76 5.53 8.31 10.59
CA PHE A 76 6.87 8.88 10.74
C PHE A 76 7.31 9.56 9.44
N ASN A 77 7.78 10.81 9.52
CA ASN A 77 8.22 11.65 8.38
C ASN A 77 9.52 11.15 7.72
N TYR A 78 9.54 9.92 7.23
CA TYR A 78 10.65 9.40 6.42
C TYR A 78 10.46 9.79 4.95
N LEU A 79 10.66 11.08 4.64
CA LEU A 79 10.51 11.71 3.32
C LEU A 79 11.19 10.96 2.16
N LEU A 80 12.34 10.32 2.43
CA LEU A 80 13.16 9.65 1.43
C LEU A 80 12.89 8.13 1.34
N SER A 81 11.83 7.63 1.99
CA SER A 81 11.44 6.22 1.95
C SER A 81 11.23 5.74 0.52
N GLY A 82 11.99 4.72 0.12
CA GLY A 82 11.92 4.13 -1.21
C GLY A 82 12.69 4.87 -2.31
N LYS A 83 13.30 6.04 -2.00
CA LYS A 83 14.20 6.77 -2.91
C LYS A 83 15.67 6.53 -2.62
N LEU A 84 16.05 6.42 -1.34
CA LEU A 84 17.44 6.19 -0.96
C LEU A 84 17.93 4.79 -1.30
N ILE A 85 19.11 4.74 -1.91
CA ILE A 85 19.85 3.51 -2.25
C ILE A 85 21.17 3.56 -1.48
N CYS A 86 21.52 2.45 -0.84
CA CYS A 86 22.79 2.31 -0.14
C CYS A 86 23.94 2.22 -1.14
N GLY A 87 24.94 3.10 -1.03
CA GLY A 87 26.11 3.09 -1.92
C GLY A 87 26.98 1.83 -1.84
N ASP A 88 26.95 1.09 -0.73
CA ASP A 88 27.79 -0.09 -0.56
C ASP A 88 27.21 -1.34 -1.21
N CYS A 89 25.89 -1.57 -1.05
CA CYS A 89 25.26 -2.81 -1.51
C CYS A 89 24.13 -2.59 -2.52
N ASN A 90 23.91 -1.36 -2.97
CA ASN A 90 22.87 -0.95 -3.93
C ASN A 90 21.43 -1.39 -3.57
N GLN A 91 21.17 -1.60 -2.29
CA GLN A 91 19.83 -1.95 -1.78
C GLN A 91 19.13 -0.72 -1.22
N LYS A 92 17.79 -0.75 -1.21
CA LYS A 92 16.98 0.36 -0.68
C LYS A 92 17.26 0.60 0.80
N MET A 93 17.28 1.86 1.21
CA MET A 93 17.34 2.24 2.62
C MET A 93 15.93 2.43 3.18
N VAL A 94 15.76 2.14 4.47
CA VAL A 94 14.49 2.25 5.19
C VAL A 94 14.63 3.13 6.42
N GLY A 95 13.59 3.90 6.70
CA GLY A 95 13.47 4.66 7.95
C GLY A 95 13.38 3.74 9.17
N ILE A 96 14.25 3.98 10.14
CA ILE A 96 14.31 3.36 11.46
C ILE A 96 14.35 4.44 12.55
N SER A 97 13.74 4.17 13.70
CA SER A 97 13.79 5.04 14.86
C SER A 97 14.46 4.33 16.04
N GLY A 98 15.17 5.08 16.87
CA GLY A 98 15.77 4.59 18.10
C GLY A 98 15.55 5.59 19.23
N THR A 99 15.22 5.10 20.42
CA THR A 99 15.06 5.93 21.62
C THR A 99 16.38 5.94 22.39
N SER A 100 16.89 7.12 22.71
CA SER A 100 18.11 7.30 23.48
C SER A 100 17.86 6.99 24.97
N LYS A 101 18.96 6.90 25.75
CA LYS A 101 18.87 6.73 27.21
C LYS A 101 18.20 7.92 27.92
N THR A 102 18.19 9.10 27.30
CA THR A 102 17.52 10.32 27.80
C THR A 102 16.03 10.35 27.49
N GLY A 103 15.53 9.41 26.67
CA GLY A 103 14.12 9.34 26.26
C GLY A 103 13.83 10.00 24.89
N ASP A 104 14.84 10.62 24.28
CA ASP A 104 14.68 11.28 22.98
C ASP A 104 14.61 10.26 21.84
N THR A 105 13.67 10.43 20.92
CA THR A 105 13.53 9.54 19.75
C THR A 105 14.22 10.17 18.55
N HIS A 106 15.19 9.44 17.99
CA HIS A 106 15.91 9.84 16.79
C HIS A 106 15.47 9.00 15.58
N TYR A 107 15.49 9.62 14.41
CA TYR A 107 15.06 9.04 13.14
C TYR A 107 16.23 8.96 12.17
N TYR A 108 16.47 7.79 11.60
CA TYR A 108 17.57 7.53 10.69
C TYR A 108 17.10 6.71 9.48
N TYR A 109 17.83 6.77 8.37
CA TYR A 109 17.72 5.83 7.27
C TYR A 109 18.82 4.79 7.37
N ALA A 110 18.47 3.51 7.48
CA ALA A 110 19.42 2.41 7.49
C ALA A 110 19.25 1.51 6.26
N CYS A 111 20.36 0.91 5.80
CA CYS A 111 20.33 -0.05 4.70
C CYS A 111 19.49 -1.28 5.07
N LEU A 112 18.51 -1.63 4.21
CA LEU A 112 17.61 -2.75 4.49
C LEU A 112 18.35 -4.09 4.64
N SER A 113 19.37 -4.33 3.82
CA SER A 113 20.15 -5.58 3.87
C SER A 113 20.95 -5.72 5.15
N ARG A 114 21.50 -4.60 5.66
CA ARG A 114 22.17 -4.52 6.96
C ARG A 114 21.17 -4.78 8.09
N THR A 115 20.03 -4.10 8.08
CA THR A 115 18.98 -4.26 9.11
C THR A 115 18.43 -5.69 9.15
N ARG A 116 18.24 -6.33 7.98
CA ARG A 116 17.77 -7.71 7.89
C ARG A 116 18.89 -8.76 7.97
N LYS A 117 20.14 -8.35 8.19
CA LYS A 117 21.34 -9.23 8.22
C LYS A 117 21.44 -10.19 7.03
N LYS A 118 20.97 -9.77 5.85
CA LYS A 118 20.96 -10.61 4.63
C LYS A 118 22.31 -10.61 3.91
N ILE A 119 23.02 -9.49 3.96
CA ILE A 119 24.30 -9.27 3.29
C ILE A 119 25.18 -8.48 4.26
N ASN A 120 26.48 -8.77 4.26
CA ASN A 120 27.43 -7.96 5.01
C ASN A 120 27.56 -6.59 4.35
N CYS A 121 26.97 -5.57 4.95
CA CYS A 121 26.90 -4.21 4.41
C CYS A 121 27.30 -3.23 5.52
N ASN A 122 28.35 -2.45 5.24
CA ASN A 122 28.90 -1.45 6.17
C ASN A 122 28.25 -0.07 6.03
N GLY A 123 27.23 0.03 5.17
CA GLY A 123 26.53 1.28 4.89
C GLY A 123 26.01 1.91 6.19
N LYS A 124 26.51 3.11 6.49
CA LYS A 124 26.17 3.84 7.71
C LYS A 124 24.72 4.35 7.64
N PRO A 125 24.00 4.37 8.77
CA PRO A 125 22.72 5.05 8.83
C PRO A 125 22.93 6.55 8.60
N ILE A 126 21.98 7.18 7.91
CA ILE A 126 21.95 8.63 7.64
C ILE A 126 20.85 9.26 8.48
#